data_AF-A0A9J7LLS7-F1
#
_entry.id   AF-A0A9J7LLS7-F1
#
_cell.length_a   1.000
_cell.length_b   1.000
_cell.length_c   1.000
_cell.angle_alpha   90.00
_cell.angle_beta   90.00
_cell.angle_gamma   90.00
#
_symmetry.space_group_name_H-M   'P 1'
#
loop_
_entity.id
_entity.type
_entity.pdbx_description
1 polymer ?
#
loop_
_entity_poly.entity_id
_entity_poly.type
_entity_poly.pdbx_seq_one_letter_code
_entity_poly.pdbx_strand_id
1 'polypeptide(L)'
;MESFCEIHGVEEPRTLLYPNQYEERKALKKLIHEAGLFRHLAQGLDRPLWNVYTRARYMYSNAEVTGKWTPKEHKKLMQLYEQHGPRWALISKSLGRFEDNIKQRFRHTRRKSAMGRWSAKESRLLIQAVQAVTGKQDVTNVTSGISWQACSDFMNNVRNGRQCHNHW
;
A
#
# COMPACT_ATOMS: atom_id res chain seq x y z
N MET A 1 4.12 -13.54 -23.29
CA MET A 1 4.55 -12.16 -23.59
C MET A 1 5.56 -12.17 -24.71
N GLU A 2 6.67 -12.89 -24.55
CA GLU A 2 7.68 -13.11 -25.61
C GLU A 2 7.04 -13.58 -26.92
N SER A 3 6.19 -14.60 -26.89
CA SER A 3 5.45 -15.06 -28.07
C SER A 3 4.57 -13.99 -28.73
N PHE A 4 3.98 -13.08 -27.95
CA PHE A 4 3.19 -11.97 -28.52
C PHE A 4 4.11 -10.96 -29.22
N CYS A 5 5.24 -10.66 -28.58
CA CYS A 5 6.24 -9.76 -29.12
C CYS A 5 6.82 -10.27 -30.44
N GLU A 6 7.15 -11.57 -30.52
CA GLU A 6 7.65 -12.22 -31.74
C GLU A 6 6.63 -12.15 -32.88
N ILE A 7 5.36 -12.49 -32.61
CA ILE A 7 4.28 -12.46 -33.62
C ILE A 7 4.06 -11.05 -34.19
N HIS A 8 4.22 -10.02 -33.35
CA HIS A 8 3.92 -8.63 -33.72
C HIS A 8 5.16 -7.76 -33.97
N GLY A 9 6.36 -8.36 -34.00
CA GLY A 9 7.62 -7.64 -34.26
C GLY A 9 7.95 -6.57 -33.22
N VAL A 10 7.60 -6.80 -31.95
CA VAL A 10 7.88 -5.87 -30.85
C VAL A 10 9.16 -6.31 -30.15
N GLU A 11 10.21 -5.49 -30.21
CA GLU A 11 11.51 -5.82 -29.60
C GLU A 11 11.45 -5.85 -28.06
N GLU A 12 10.80 -4.84 -27.47
CA GLU A 12 10.81 -4.63 -26.02
C GLU A 12 9.38 -4.78 -25.44
N PRO A 13 9.07 -5.87 -24.72
CA PRO A 13 7.76 -6.10 -24.10
C PRO A 13 7.27 -4.94 -23.22
N ARG A 14 8.19 -4.20 -22.60
CA ARG A 14 7.85 -3.05 -21.76
C ARG A 14 7.08 -1.97 -22.50
N THR A 15 7.32 -1.79 -23.81
CA THR A 15 6.61 -0.81 -24.64
C THR A 15 5.10 -1.04 -24.64
N LEU A 16 4.67 -2.31 -24.67
CA LEU A 16 3.26 -2.71 -24.63
C LEU A 16 2.63 -2.53 -23.25
N LEU A 17 3.43 -2.64 -22.19
CA LEU A 17 2.95 -2.54 -20.81
C LEU A 17 2.93 -1.08 -20.30
N TYR A 18 3.78 -0.23 -20.85
CA TYR A 18 3.94 1.18 -20.48
C TYR A 18 3.90 2.11 -21.71
N PRO A 19 2.88 2.03 -22.58
CA PRO A 19 2.89 2.72 -23.87
C PRO A 19 2.97 4.24 -23.75
N ASN A 20 2.54 4.83 -22.63
CA ASN A 20 2.63 6.28 -22.41
C ASN A 20 4.07 6.79 -22.17
N GLN A 21 5.05 5.90 -21.99
CA GLN A 21 6.46 6.26 -21.81
C GLN A 21 7.24 6.38 -23.12
N TYR A 22 6.59 6.11 -24.25
CA TYR A 22 7.21 6.03 -25.58
C TYR A 22 6.49 6.96 -26.56
N GLU A 23 7.20 7.41 -27.59
CA GLU A 23 6.65 8.33 -28.60
C GLU A 23 5.51 7.68 -29.39
N GLU A 24 5.63 6.39 -29.71
CA GLU A 24 4.66 5.61 -30.49
C GLU A 24 3.42 5.19 -29.68
N ARG A 25 3.13 5.85 -28.55
CA ARG A 25 2.03 5.49 -27.62
C ARG A 25 0.68 5.21 -28.29
N LYS A 26 0.36 5.91 -29.38
CA LYS A 26 -0.89 5.74 -30.13
C LYS A 26 -0.90 4.41 -30.89
N ALA A 27 0.19 4.10 -31.59
CA ALA A 27 0.36 2.85 -32.32
C ALA A 27 0.39 1.65 -31.37
N LEU A 28 1.12 1.76 -30.25
CA LEU A 28 1.19 0.72 -29.23
C LEU A 28 -0.20 0.42 -28.63
N LYS A 29 -0.97 1.45 -28.28
CA LYS A 29 -2.36 1.27 -27.79
C LYS A 29 -3.27 0.61 -28.81
N LYS A 30 -3.15 1.00 -30.08
CA LYS A 30 -3.89 0.39 -31.19
C LYS A 30 -3.57 -1.10 -31.31
N LEU A 31 -2.28 -1.45 -31.33
CA LEU A 31 -1.81 -2.84 -31.36
C LEU A 31 -2.33 -3.66 -30.18
N ILE A 32 -2.20 -3.14 -28.94
CA ILE A 32 -2.67 -3.81 -27.71
C ILE A 32 -4.15 -4.18 -27.82
N HIS A 33 -4.97 -3.28 -28.38
CA HIS A 33 -6.41 -3.49 -28.53
C HIS A 33 -6.74 -4.45 -29.67
N GLU A 34 -6.22 -4.18 -30.87
CA GLU A 34 -6.56 -4.93 -32.09
C GLU A 34 -6.02 -6.37 -32.07
N ALA A 35 -4.77 -6.54 -31.64
CA ALA A 35 -4.16 -7.88 -31.49
C ALA A 35 -4.57 -8.58 -30.18
N GLY A 36 -5.29 -7.89 -29.29
CA GLY A 36 -5.88 -8.50 -28.10
C GLY A 36 -4.85 -9.00 -27.08
N LEU A 37 -3.83 -8.19 -26.74
CA LEU A 37 -2.76 -8.55 -25.81
C LEU A 37 -3.27 -9.19 -24.51
N PHE A 38 -4.36 -8.68 -23.96
CA PHE A 38 -4.87 -9.14 -22.66
C PHE A 38 -5.39 -10.58 -22.75
N ARG A 39 -6.02 -10.95 -23.86
CA ARG A 39 -6.49 -12.31 -24.13
C ARG A 39 -5.31 -13.25 -24.35
N HIS A 40 -4.30 -12.80 -25.11
CA HIS A 40 -3.07 -13.56 -25.33
C HIS A 40 -2.34 -13.87 -24.02
N LEU A 41 -2.17 -12.87 -23.15
CA LEU A 41 -1.51 -13.07 -21.86
C LEU A 41 -2.27 -14.03 -20.94
N ALA A 42 -3.60 -14.05 -21.02
CA ALA A 42 -4.46 -14.88 -20.18
C ALA A 42 -4.74 -16.27 -20.76
N GLN A 43 -4.17 -16.62 -21.92
CA GLN A 43 -4.40 -17.91 -22.56
C GLN A 43 -4.00 -19.07 -21.63
N GLY A 44 -4.93 -20.00 -21.38
CA GLY A 44 -4.72 -21.14 -20.49
C GLY A 44 -4.76 -20.82 -18.99
N LEU A 45 -5.11 -19.58 -18.61
CA LEU A 45 -5.25 -19.16 -17.22
C LEU A 45 -6.73 -18.94 -16.87
N ASP A 46 -7.21 -19.61 -15.82
CA ASP A 46 -8.52 -19.31 -15.24
C ASP A 46 -8.44 -18.07 -14.32
N ARG A 47 -8.15 -16.92 -14.92
CA ARG A 47 -7.97 -15.64 -14.22
C ARG A 47 -8.56 -14.49 -15.05
N PRO A 48 -9.10 -13.43 -14.39
CA PRO A 48 -9.53 -12.24 -15.10
C PRO A 48 -8.39 -11.58 -15.89
N LEU A 49 -8.68 -11.17 -17.12
CA LEU A 49 -7.72 -10.56 -18.06
C LEU A 49 -6.92 -9.42 -17.42
N TRP A 50 -7.61 -8.54 -16.69
CA TRP A 50 -6.98 -7.40 -16.03
C TRP A 50 -5.93 -7.82 -15.01
N ASN A 51 -6.19 -8.85 -14.19
CA ASN A 51 -5.25 -9.29 -13.17
C ASN A 51 -3.98 -9.87 -13.78
N VAL A 52 -4.12 -10.62 -14.88
CA VAL A 52 -2.98 -11.15 -15.64
C VAL A 52 -2.16 -10.00 -16.24
N TYR A 53 -2.83 -9.03 -16.86
CA TYR A 53 -2.18 -7.84 -17.41
C TYR A 53 -1.46 -7.01 -16.33
N THR A 54 -2.10 -6.75 -15.19
CA THR A 54 -1.47 -6.03 -14.07
C THR A 54 -0.25 -6.80 -13.56
N ARG A 55 -0.33 -8.13 -13.43
CA ARG A 55 0.82 -8.94 -13.03
C ARG A 55 1.97 -8.85 -14.04
N ALA A 56 1.68 -8.88 -15.34
CA ALA A 56 2.68 -8.67 -16.38
C ALA A 56 3.35 -7.30 -16.24
N ARG A 57 2.58 -6.21 -16.02
CA ARG A 57 3.15 -4.88 -15.74
C ARG A 57 4.16 -4.92 -14.59
N TYR A 58 3.84 -5.59 -13.49
CA TYR A 58 4.76 -5.76 -12.37
C TYR A 58 6.03 -6.53 -12.75
N MET A 59 5.91 -7.61 -13.52
CA MET A 59 7.07 -8.44 -13.91
C MET A 59 8.05 -7.71 -14.81
N TYR A 60 7.56 -6.89 -15.75
CA TYR A 60 8.39 -6.10 -16.68
C TYR A 60 8.63 -4.66 -16.20
N SER A 61 8.47 -4.39 -14.91
CA SER A 61 8.80 -3.10 -14.30
C SER A 61 10.24 -3.08 -13.77
N ASN A 62 10.83 -1.89 -13.64
CA ASN A 62 12.20 -1.76 -13.13
C ASN A 62 12.27 -2.19 -11.66
N ALA A 63 13.43 -2.72 -11.26
CA ALA A 63 13.69 -3.13 -9.88
C ALA A 63 13.53 -1.99 -8.86
N GLU A 64 13.70 -0.73 -9.26
CA GLU A 64 13.46 0.44 -8.42
C GLU A 64 11.98 0.58 -8.03
N VAL A 65 11.07 0.16 -8.91
CA VAL A 65 9.62 0.29 -8.73
C VAL A 65 9.07 -0.85 -7.85
N THR A 66 9.63 -2.05 -7.99
CA THR A 66 9.17 -3.29 -7.33
C THR A 66 10.08 -3.79 -6.22
N GLY A 67 11.26 -3.22 -6.06
CA GLY A 67 12.28 -3.63 -5.12
C GLY A 67 11.91 -3.36 -3.66
N LYS A 68 12.81 -3.77 -2.76
CA LYS A 68 12.64 -3.59 -1.31
C LYS A 68 12.49 -2.10 -0.97
N TRP A 69 11.61 -1.80 -0.02
CA TRP A 69 11.44 -0.45 0.51
C TRP A 69 12.64 -0.05 1.37
N THR A 70 13.28 1.05 1.00
CA THR A 70 14.37 1.66 1.78
C THR A 70 13.80 2.55 2.90
N PRO A 71 14.59 2.80 3.96
CA PRO A 71 14.22 3.77 5.00
C PRO A 71 13.96 5.19 4.45
N LYS A 72 14.71 5.60 3.41
CA LYS A 72 14.54 6.89 2.73
C LYS A 72 13.18 6.99 2.05
N GLU A 73 12.79 5.99 1.26
CA GLU A 73 11.48 5.95 0.61
C GLU A 73 10.35 5.91 1.62
N HIS A 74 10.54 5.19 2.74
CA HIS A 74 9.55 5.15 3.82
C HIS A 74 9.36 6.53 4.47
N LYS A 75 10.46 7.23 4.80
CA LYS A 75 10.40 8.60 5.33
C LYS A 75 9.71 9.54 4.35
N LYS A 76 10.05 9.43 3.06
CA LYS A 76 9.45 10.25 2.01
C LYS A 76 7.95 9.95 1.85
N LEU A 77 7.53 8.69 1.91
CA LEU A 77 6.11 8.31 1.89
C LEU A 77 5.33 8.99 3.03
N MET A 78 5.85 8.94 4.26
CA MET A 78 5.19 9.56 5.41
C MET A 78 5.09 11.08 5.25
N GLN A 79 6.16 11.73 4.79
CA GLN A 79 6.16 13.18 4.52
C GLN A 79 5.17 13.58 3.44
N LEU A 80 5.12 12.84 2.33
CA LEU A 80 4.20 13.12 1.23
C LEU A 80 2.74 12.89 1.65
N TYR A 81 2.47 11.88 2.48
CA TYR A 81 1.15 11.67 3.04
C TYR A 81 0.75 12.79 4.00
N GLU A 82 1.66 13.27 4.84
CA GLU A 82 1.40 14.41 5.73
C GLU A 82 1.05 15.68 4.92
N GLN A 83 1.78 15.93 3.84
CA GLN A 83 1.59 17.11 2.99
C GLN A 83 0.35 17.02 2.08
N HIS A 84 -0.02 15.82 1.65
CA HIS A 84 -1.00 15.64 0.58
C HIS A 84 -2.17 14.73 0.91
N GLY A 85 -2.20 14.12 2.08
CA GLY A 85 -3.18 13.11 2.45
C GLY A 85 -3.18 11.91 1.50
N PRO A 86 -4.33 11.25 1.29
CA PRO A 86 -4.44 10.02 0.50
C PRO A 86 -4.45 10.27 -1.02
N ARG A 87 -3.71 11.27 -1.52
CA ARG A 87 -3.54 11.53 -2.97
C ARG A 87 -2.52 10.56 -3.57
N TRP A 88 -2.85 9.28 -3.60
CA TRP A 88 -1.91 8.21 -3.91
C TRP A 88 -1.27 8.30 -5.30
N ALA A 89 -2.01 8.75 -6.32
CA ALA A 89 -1.46 8.96 -7.65
C ALA A 89 -0.33 10.01 -7.66
N LEU A 90 -0.48 11.09 -6.88
CA LEU A 90 0.55 12.13 -6.72
C LEU A 90 1.77 11.57 -5.98
N ILE A 91 1.54 10.84 -4.89
CA ILE A 91 2.59 10.20 -4.09
C ILE A 91 3.35 9.15 -4.93
N SER A 92 2.63 8.37 -5.74
CA SER A 92 3.16 7.39 -6.68
C SER A 92 4.10 8.02 -7.69
N LYS A 93 3.68 9.12 -8.31
CA LYS A 93 4.53 9.88 -9.23
C LYS A 93 5.79 10.40 -8.54
N SER A 94 5.69 10.87 -7.29
CA SER A 94 6.84 11.40 -6.56
C SER A 94 7.81 10.31 -6.05
N LEU A 95 7.31 9.13 -5.68
CA LEU A 95 8.15 8.01 -5.22
C LEU A 95 8.64 7.10 -6.35
N GLY A 96 8.10 7.23 -7.56
CA GLY A 96 8.41 6.32 -8.67
C GLY A 96 7.94 4.88 -8.42
N ARG A 97 6.97 4.66 -7.52
CA ARG A 97 6.44 3.33 -7.17
C ARG A 97 4.97 3.20 -7.53
N PHE A 98 4.51 1.98 -7.80
CA PHE A 98 3.08 1.74 -8.06
C PHE A 98 2.20 2.16 -6.90
N GLU A 99 1.07 2.77 -7.23
CA GLU A 99 0.07 3.25 -6.27
C GLU A 99 -0.36 2.14 -5.29
N ASP A 100 -0.60 0.94 -5.79
CA ASP A 100 -1.02 -0.20 -4.96
C ASP A 100 0.09 -0.65 -4.00
N ASN A 101 1.36 -0.61 -4.44
CA ASN A 101 2.50 -0.90 -3.56
C ASN A 101 2.59 0.14 -2.44
N ILE A 102 2.37 1.41 -2.76
CA ILE A 102 2.36 2.51 -1.79
C ILE A 102 1.22 2.35 -0.79
N LYS A 103 -0.01 2.10 -1.26
CA LYS A 103 -1.17 1.86 -0.39
C LYS A 103 -0.93 0.68 0.54
N GLN A 104 -0.41 -0.44 0.00
CA GLN A 104 -0.07 -1.61 0.82
C GLN A 104 1.01 -1.28 1.85
N ARG A 105 2.09 -0.61 1.45
CA ARG A 105 3.17 -0.20 2.36
C ARG A 105 2.63 0.69 3.47
N PHE A 106 1.88 1.73 3.11
CA PHE A 106 1.30 2.68 4.05
C PHE A 106 0.38 1.99 5.07
N ARG A 107 -0.49 1.06 4.63
CA ARG A 107 -1.31 0.25 5.53
C ARG A 107 -0.46 -0.56 6.52
N HIS A 108 0.61 -1.19 6.05
CA HIS A 108 1.53 -1.92 6.94
C HIS A 108 2.26 -0.98 7.90
N THR A 109 2.62 0.22 7.47
CA THR A 109 3.23 1.24 8.34
C THR A 109 2.28 1.65 9.47
N ARG A 110 1.03 1.98 9.16
CA ARG A 110 0.05 2.36 10.21
C ARG A 110 -0.31 1.21 11.14
N ARG A 111 -0.20 -0.03 10.67
CA ARG A 111 -0.43 -1.24 11.48
C ARG A 111 0.76 -1.64 12.34
N LYS A 112 1.96 -1.10 12.09
CA LYS A 112 3.10 -1.33 12.97
C LYS A 112 2.93 -0.51 14.24
N SER A 113 2.15 -1.10 15.14
CA SER A 113 2.20 -0.76 16.55
C SER A 113 3.66 -0.85 17.05
N ALA A 114 4.01 0.04 17.97
CA ALA A 114 5.26 -0.06 18.71
C ALA A 114 5.37 -1.43 19.38
N MET A 115 6.53 -2.04 19.21
CA MET A 115 6.90 -3.33 19.80
C MET A 115 7.93 -3.06 20.91
N GLY A 116 7.76 -3.70 22.07
CA GLY A 116 8.64 -3.53 23.22
C GLY A 116 8.00 -2.82 24.41
N ARG A 117 8.82 -2.42 25.38
CA ARG A 117 8.39 -1.81 26.66
C ARG A 117 7.52 -0.58 26.42
N TRP A 118 6.52 -0.40 27.28
CA TRP A 118 5.67 0.79 27.28
C TRP A 118 6.44 1.96 27.87
N SER A 119 6.49 3.06 27.13
CA SER A 119 7.00 4.33 27.65
C SER A 119 5.97 4.98 28.57
N ALA A 120 6.44 5.81 29.51
CA ALA A 120 5.55 6.59 30.38
C ALA A 120 4.60 7.52 29.59
N LYS A 121 4.97 7.91 28.36
CA LYS A 121 4.09 8.67 27.45
C LYS A 121 2.95 7.80 26.92
N GLU A 122 3.24 6.58 26.49
CA GLU A 122 2.21 5.63 26.00
C GLU A 122 1.26 5.21 27.12
N SER A 123 1.75 4.93 28.32
CA SER A 123 0.90 4.57 29.46
C SER A 123 -0.07 5.71 29.83
N ARG A 124 0.40 6.96 29.83
CA ARG A 124 -0.46 8.13 30.05
C ARG A 124 -1.51 8.30 28.95
N LEU A 125 -1.13 8.07 27.69
CA LEU A 125 -2.06 8.09 26.56
C LEU A 125 -3.13 6.99 26.68
N LEU A 126 -2.76 5.80 27.16
CA LEU A 126 -3.73 4.73 27.39
C LEU A 126 -4.75 5.10 28.47
N ILE A 127 -4.30 5.69 29.58
CA ILE A 127 -5.20 6.18 30.64
C ILE A 127 -6.20 7.19 30.07
N GLN A 128 -5.72 8.16 29.30
CA GLN A 128 -6.58 9.15 28.63
C GLN A 128 -7.55 8.51 27.65
N ALA A 129 -7.11 7.51 26.89
CA ALA A 129 -7.95 6.78 25.96
C ALA A 129 -9.07 6.01 26.69
N VAL A 130 -8.76 5.35 27.81
CA VAL A 130 -9.75 4.66 28.64
C VAL A 130 -10.76 5.64 29.23
N GLN A 131 -10.31 6.80 29.74
CA GLN A 131 -11.20 7.86 30.22
C GLN A 131 -12.14 8.35 29.11
N ALA A 132 -11.62 8.59 27.91
CA ALA A 132 -12.40 9.06 26.77
C ALA A 132 -13.43 8.03 26.29
N VAL A 133 -13.05 6.75 26.23
CA VAL A 133 -13.93 5.67 25.77
C VAL A 133 -15.00 5.30 26.80
N THR A 134 -14.69 5.40 28.10
CA THR A 134 -15.61 5.03 29.19
C THR A 134 -16.43 6.19 29.73
N GLY A 135 -16.02 7.44 29.44
CA GLY A 135 -16.65 8.65 29.97
C GLY A 135 -16.43 8.89 31.47
N LYS A 136 -15.58 8.09 32.12
CA LYS A 136 -15.29 8.19 33.56
C LYS A 136 -14.01 8.97 33.80
N GLN A 137 -14.01 9.88 34.78
CA GLN A 137 -12.79 10.59 35.18
C GLN A 137 -11.86 9.70 36.01
N ASP A 138 -12.42 8.90 36.92
CA ASP A 138 -11.68 7.89 37.66
C ASP A 138 -11.76 6.53 36.96
N VAL A 139 -10.61 6.09 36.45
CA VAL A 139 -10.46 4.83 35.71
C VAL A 139 -9.70 3.76 36.49
N THR A 140 -9.29 4.04 37.74
CA THR A 140 -8.44 3.13 38.55
C THR A 140 -9.04 1.72 38.72
N ASN A 141 -10.36 1.61 38.75
CA ASN A 141 -11.08 0.34 38.95
C ASN A 141 -11.88 -0.12 37.73
N VAL A 142 -11.64 0.45 36.54
CA VAL A 142 -12.41 0.08 35.35
C VAL A 142 -11.74 -1.12 34.66
N THR A 143 -12.37 -2.29 34.76
CA THR A 143 -11.85 -3.55 34.21
C THR A 143 -12.75 -4.17 33.14
N SER A 144 -13.98 -3.68 32.98
CA SER A 144 -14.97 -4.20 32.03
C SER A 144 -15.62 -3.09 31.20
N GLY A 145 -16.13 -3.45 30.02
CA GLY A 145 -16.81 -2.51 29.11
C GLY A 145 -15.89 -1.60 28.30
N ILE A 146 -14.57 -1.84 28.31
CA ILE A 146 -13.60 -1.04 27.55
C ILE A 146 -13.46 -1.60 26.13
N SER A 147 -13.74 -0.76 25.12
CA SER A 147 -13.38 -1.06 23.73
C SER A 147 -11.90 -0.75 23.50
N TRP A 148 -11.07 -1.80 23.56
CA TRP A 148 -9.61 -1.65 23.36
C TRP A 148 -9.23 -1.22 21.95
N GLN A 149 -10.06 -1.53 20.95
CA GLN A 149 -9.85 -1.03 19.60
C GLN A 149 -10.08 0.48 19.53
N ALA A 150 -11.13 1.00 20.18
CA ALA A 150 -11.35 2.44 20.29
C ALA A 150 -10.23 3.14 21.07
N CYS A 151 -9.69 2.50 22.12
CA CYS A 151 -8.53 3.02 22.85
C CYS A 151 -7.29 3.08 21.94
N SER A 152 -7.05 2.04 21.16
CA SER A 152 -5.97 1.97 20.17
C SER A 152 -6.12 3.07 19.11
N ASP A 153 -7.32 3.29 18.59
CA ASP A 153 -7.62 4.33 17.59
C ASP A 153 -7.42 5.74 18.15
N PHE A 154 -7.84 5.97 19.40
CA PHE A 154 -7.58 7.22 20.13
C PHE A 154 -6.07 7.49 20.27
N MET A 155 -5.29 6.45 20.54
CA MET A 155 -3.83 6.49 20.59
C MET A 155 -3.19 6.52 19.19
N ASN A 156 -3.93 6.80 18.12
CA ASN A 156 -3.47 6.81 16.72
C ASN A 156 -2.82 5.49 16.28
N ASN A 157 -3.30 4.36 16.80
CA ASN A 157 -2.77 3.02 16.54
C ASN A 157 -1.28 2.85 16.92
N VAL A 158 -0.77 3.65 17.87
CA VAL A 158 0.58 3.50 18.42
C VAL A 158 0.75 2.11 19.07
N ARG A 159 -0.28 1.64 19.77
CA ARG A 159 -0.41 0.26 20.27
C ARG A 159 -1.70 -0.33 19.73
N ASN A 160 -1.72 -1.62 19.38
CA ASN A 160 -2.94 -2.29 18.93
C ASN A 160 -3.85 -2.61 20.14
N GLY A 161 -5.14 -2.86 19.90
CA GLY A 161 -6.09 -3.08 21.00
C GLY A 161 -5.70 -4.23 21.94
N ARG A 162 -5.10 -5.31 21.42
CA ARG A 162 -4.63 -6.42 22.24
C ARG A 162 -3.50 -6.00 23.19
N GLN A 163 -2.58 -5.16 22.71
CA GLN A 163 -1.50 -4.63 23.54
C GLN A 163 -2.04 -3.66 24.59
N CYS A 164 -3.02 -2.82 24.25
CA CYS A 164 -3.66 -1.93 25.21
C CYS A 164 -4.32 -2.71 26.34
N HIS A 165 -5.10 -3.74 26.02
CA HIS A 165 -5.72 -4.62 27.01
C HIS A 165 -4.69 -5.32 27.90
N ASN A 166 -3.60 -5.83 27.32
CA ASN A 166 -2.60 -6.57 28.10
C ASN A 166 -1.75 -5.68 29.00
N HIS A 167 -1.68 -4.37 28.73
CA HIS A 167 -0.91 -3.41 29.52
C HIS A 167 -1.75 -2.72 30.59
N TRP A 168 -3.06 -2.63 30.38
CA TRP A 168 -4.02 -2.16 31.36
C TRP A 168 -4.22 -3.16 32.49
#